data_AF-A0AAV2LD61-F1
#
_entry.id   AF-A0AAV2LD61-F1
#
_cell.length_a   1.000
_cell.length_b   1.000
_cell.length_c   1.000
_cell.angle_alpha   90.00
_cell.angle_beta   90.00
_cell.angle_gamma   90.00
#
_symmetry.space_group_name_H-M   'P 1'
#
loop_
_entity.id
_entity.type
_entity.pdbx_description
1 polymer ?
#
loop_
_entity_poly.entity_id
_entity_poly.type
_entity_poly.pdbx_seq_one_letter_code
_entity_poly.pdbx_strand_id
1 'polypeptide(L)'
;MAWSAGPLVPTLQVENPPSECKDGRYQQVPVVLVGNKVDLETEREVSLGEGQALAEDWGCPFMETSAKSKSMVDELFAEIVRQMDFCPMPDRSRVCCPQCTLQ
;
A
#
# COMPACT_ATOMS: atom_id res chain seq x y z
N MET A 1 -10.18 8.83 -20.44
CA MET A 1 -9.18 9.88 -20.64
C MET A 1 -8.08 9.28 -21.49
N ALA A 2 -7.77 9.92 -22.62
CA ALA A 2 -6.89 9.39 -23.64
C ALA A 2 -5.41 9.48 -23.19
N TRP A 3 -4.69 8.39 -23.36
CA TRP A 3 -3.24 8.30 -23.16
C TRP A 3 -2.57 8.91 -24.39
N SER A 4 -1.63 9.82 -24.17
CA SER A 4 -0.75 10.31 -25.23
C SER A 4 0.63 9.71 -25.00
N ALA A 5 1.15 9.02 -26.02
CA ALA A 5 2.47 8.42 -26.02
C ALA A 5 3.59 9.47 -25.86
N GLY A 6 4.60 9.15 -25.05
CA GLY A 6 5.87 9.88 -24.90
C GLY A 6 6.98 8.92 -24.43
N PRO A 7 8.27 9.17 -24.76
CA PRO A 7 9.27 8.14 -25.02
C PRO A 7 9.98 7.61 -23.77
N LEU A 8 10.33 6.31 -23.80
CA LEU A 8 11.41 5.63 -23.07
C LEU A 8 11.86 6.29 -21.76
N VAL A 9 11.06 6.17 -20.71
CA VAL A 9 11.50 6.37 -19.33
C VAL A 9 11.28 5.05 -18.58
N PRO A 10 12.26 4.53 -17.83
CA PRO A 10 12.09 3.37 -16.96
C PRO A 10 11.32 3.80 -15.70
N THR A 11 10.19 4.46 -15.88
CA THR A 11 9.43 5.07 -14.78
C THR A 11 8.52 4.05 -14.12
N LEU A 12 8.46 4.15 -12.80
CA LEU A 12 7.51 3.50 -11.90
C LEU A 12 6.09 3.53 -12.49
N GLN A 13 5.58 2.38 -12.98
CA GLN A 13 4.29 2.27 -13.68
C GLN A 13 3.06 2.28 -12.74
N VAL A 14 3.24 2.73 -11.51
CA VAL A 14 2.18 2.76 -10.51
C VAL A 14 1.53 4.13 -10.54
N GLU A 15 0.47 4.26 -11.34
CA GLU A 15 -0.06 5.57 -11.73
C GLU A 15 -1.26 6.06 -10.89
N ASN A 16 -1.82 5.21 -10.02
CA ASN A 16 -2.96 5.59 -9.18
C ASN A 16 -2.83 5.02 -7.76
N PRO A 17 -3.07 5.84 -6.71
CA PRO A 17 -3.16 5.34 -5.35
C PRO A 17 -4.30 4.34 -5.22
N PRO A 18 -4.22 3.39 -4.27
CA PRO A 18 -5.31 2.46 -4.03
C PRO A 18 -6.60 3.22 -3.71
N SER A 19 -7.65 2.96 -4.49
CA SER A 19 -8.96 3.56 -4.25
C SER A 19 -9.49 3.13 -2.89
N GLU A 20 -9.90 4.11 -2.06
CA GLU A 20 -10.49 3.86 -0.74
C GLU A 20 -11.54 2.74 -0.77
N CYS A 21 -11.46 1.85 0.22
CA CYS A 21 -12.44 0.78 0.36
C CYS A 21 -13.78 1.40 0.75
N LYS A 22 -14.78 1.33 -0.13
CA LYS A 22 -16.13 1.90 0.11
C LYS A 22 -16.95 1.16 1.17
N ASP A 23 -16.37 0.15 1.82
CA ASP A 23 -17.02 -0.59 2.90
C ASP A 23 -16.96 0.25 4.18
N GLY A 24 -18.13 0.76 4.62
CA GLY A 24 -18.26 1.63 5.80
C GLY A 24 -17.84 1.01 7.14
N ARG A 25 -17.36 -0.25 7.12
CA ARG A 25 -16.74 -0.93 8.27
C ARG A 25 -15.26 -0.58 8.47
N TYR A 26 -14.57 -0.10 7.45
CA TYR A 26 -13.15 0.29 7.54
C TYR A 26 -13.01 1.74 7.06
N GLN A 27 -13.01 2.69 8.00
CA GLN A 27 -12.88 4.12 7.68
C GLN A 27 -11.49 4.45 7.11
N GLN A 28 -10.47 3.64 7.40
CA GLN A 28 -9.14 3.74 6.82
C GLN A 28 -8.58 2.34 6.60
N VAL A 29 -8.10 2.06 5.39
CA VAL A 29 -7.35 0.85 5.07
C VAL A 29 -5.86 1.22 5.10
N PRO A 30 -5.02 0.51 5.87
CA PRO A 30 -3.59 0.77 5.86
C PRO A 30 -3.01 0.47 4.48
N VAL A 31 -2.18 1.40 4.00
CA VAL A 31 -1.52 1.31 2.69
C VAL A 31 -0.02 1.40 2.92
N VAL A 32 0.74 0.54 2.27
CA VAL A 32 2.21 0.57 2.22
C VAL A 32 2.62 0.34 0.76
N LEU A 33 3.46 1.22 0.22
CA LEU A 33 4.05 1.05 -1.10
C LEU A 33 5.27 0.12 -1.00
N VAL A 34 5.35 -0.88 -1.87
CA VAL A 34 6.40 -1.90 -1.81
C VAL A 34 7.17 -1.98 -3.12
N GLY A 35 8.46 -1.67 -3.08
CA GLY A 35 9.41 -1.99 -4.14
C GLY A 35 9.87 -3.45 -4.01
N ASN A 36 9.24 -4.37 -4.73
CA ASN A 36 9.60 -5.79 -4.69
C ASN A 36 10.73 -6.12 -5.67
N LYS A 37 11.38 -7.29 -5.47
CA LYS A 37 12.45 -7.87 -6.30
C LYS A 37 13.81 -7.15 -6.21
N VAL A 38 14.15 -6.63 -5.04
CA VAL A 38 15.47 -5.98 -4.85
C VAL A 38 16.68 -6.90 -5.02
N ASP A 39 16.48 -8.21 -5.14
CA ASP A 39 17.53 -9.14 -5.53
C ASP A 39 18.02 -8.95 -6.98
N LEU A 40 17.24 -8.25 -7.82
CA LEU A 40 17.59 -7.93 -9.21
C LEU A 40 18.19 -6.52 -9.36
N GLU A 41 19.17 -6.18 -8.52
CA GLU A 41 19.78 -4.85 -8.50
C GLU A 41 20.38 -4.43 -9.85
N THR A 42 20.92 -5.38 -10.62
CA THR A 42 21.48 -5.12 -11.96
C THR A 42 20.40 -4.82 -13.02
N GLU A 43 19.15 -5.19 -12.77
CA GLU A 43 17.98 -4.94 -13.63
C GLU A 43 17.08 -3.87 -13.01
N ARG A 44 17.59 -3.08 -12.05
CA ARG A 44 16.83 -2.04 -11.38
C ARG A 44 16.47 -0.93 -12.38
N GLU A 45 15.18 -0.79 -12.63
CA GLU A 45 14.62 0.29 -13.45
C GLU A 45 14.17 1.49 -12.62
N VAL A 46 13.76 1.25 -11.37
CA VAL A 46 13.24 2.27 -10.45
C VAL A 46 14.25 2.50 -9.33
N SER A 47 14.67 3.75 -9.17
CA SER A 47 15.51 4.16 -8.06
C SER A 47 14.73 4.21 -6.73
N LEU A 48 15.46 4.05 -5.64
CA LEU A 48 14.88 4.17 -4.29
C LEU A 48 14.22 5.54 -4.07
N GLY A 49 14.79 6.61 -4.64
CA GLY A 49 14.23 7.96 -4.55
C GLY A 49 12.89 8.13 -5.28
N GLU A 50 12.70 7.50 -6.43
CA GLU A 50 11.43 7.52 -7.15
C GLU A 50 10.33 6.78 -6.39
N GLY A 51 10.67 5.63 -5.80
CA GLY A 51 9.74 4.89 -4.94
C GLY A 51 9.34 5.67 -3.69
N GLN A 52 10.31 6.33 -3.04
CA GLN A 52 10.05 7.18 -1.89
C GLN A 52 9.17 8.39 -2.23
N ALA A 53 9.47 9.09 -3.33
CA ALA A 53 8.68 10.24 -3.77
C ALA A 53 7.22 9.85 -4.05
N LEU A 54 6.98 8.70 -4.69
CA LEU A 54 5.60 8.24 -4.92
C LEU A 54 4.87 7.91 -3.61
N ALA A 55 5.57 7.30 -2.64
CA ALA A 55 4.97 6.98 -1.35
C ALA A 55 4.63 8.26 -0.55
N GLU A 56 5.48 9.28 -0.62
CA GLU A 56 5.21 10.61 -0.05
C GLU A 56 3.98 11.25 -0.70
N ASP A 57 3.86 11.19 -2.03
CA ASP A 57 2.69 11.69 -2.77
C ASP A 57 1.40 10.97 -2.36
N TRP A 58 1.49 9.68 -2.00
CA TRP A 58 0.37 8.86 -1.56
C TRP A 58 0.11 8.95 -0.05
N GLY A 59 1.00 9.58 0.70
CA GLY A 59 0.92 9.65 2.16
C GLY A 59 1.05 8.29 2.84
N CYS A 60 1.81 7.36 2.25
CA CYS A 60 2.01 6.01 2.79
C CYS A 60 3.50 5.67 2.97
N PRO A 61 3.85 4.67 3.80
CA PRO A 61 5.24 4.24 3.92
C PRO A 61 5.73 3.51 2.67
N PHE A 62 7.03 3.62 2.39
CA PHE A 62 7.72 2.86 1.35
C PHE A 62 8.66 1.82 1.96
N MET A 63 8.64 0.59 1.42
CA MET A 63 9.58 -0.47 1.80
C MET A 63 10.07 -1.22 0.57
N GLU A 64 11.34 -1.63 0.59
CA GLU A 64 11.93 -2.47 -0.44
C GLU A 64 12.04 -3.92 0.06
N THR A 65 11.58 -4.88 -0.75
CA THR A 65 11.54 -6.30 -0.35
C THR A 65 12.01 -7.21 -1.47
N SER A 66 12.46 -8.42 -1.11
CA SER A 66 12.60 -9.51 -2.07
C SER A 66 11.82 -10.72 -1.59
N ALA A 67 10.75 -11.04 -2.30
CA ALA A 67 10.00 -12.27 -2.07
C ALA A 67 10.86 -13.53 -2.28
N LYS A 68 11.89 -13.47 -3.13
CA LYS A 68 12.79 -14.59 -3.45
C LYS A 68 13.71 -14.93 -2.28
N SER A 69 14.33 -13.93 -1.67
CA SER A 69 15.21 -14.11 -0.50
C SER A 69 14.48 -13.99 0.83
N LYS A 70 13.17 -13.71 0.82
CA LYS A 70 12.35 -13.35 2.00
C LYS A 70 12.92 -12.17 2.79
N SER A 71 13.73 -11.33 2.15
CA SER A 71 14.32 -10.16 2.79
C SER A 71 13.24 -9.11 3.01
N MET A 72 13.14 -8.61 4.24
CA MET A 72 12.26 -7.50 4.66
C MET A 72 10.74 -7.77 4.52
N VAL A 73 10.36 -9.01 4.16
CA VAL A 73 8.96 -9.43 4.05
C VAL A 73 8.28 -9.49 5.43
N ASP A 74 8.97 -10.01 6.46
CA ASP A 74 8.42 -10.08 7.82
C ASP A 74 8.20 -8.69 8.42
N GLU A 75 9.13 -7.76 8.19
CA GLU A 75 9.01 -6.37 8.63
C GLU A 75 7.88 -5.64 7.91
N LEU A 76 7.69 -5.89 6.61
CA LEU A 76 6.56 -5.36 5.84
C LEU A 76 5.21 -5.79 6.44
N PHE A 77 5.06 -7.08 6.76
CA PHE A 77 3.83 -7.57 7.37
C PHE A 77 3.64 -7.02 8.79
N ALA A 78 4.70 -6.92 9.58
CA ALA A 78 4.65 -6.32 10.91
C ALA A 78 4.21 -4.85 10.85
N GLU A 79 4.71 -4.08 9.88
CA GLU A 79 4.33 -2.68 9.69
C GLU A 79 2.86 -2.54 9.29
N ILE A 80 2.36 -3.40 8.41
CA ILE A 80 0.93 -3.40 8.02
C ILE A 80 0.05 -3.70 9.25
N VAL A 81 0.39 -4.73 10.03
CA VAL A 81 -0.36 -5.10 11.25
C VAL A 81 -0.33 -3.96 12.27
N ARG A 82 0.84 -3.33 12.45
CA ARG A 82 0.99 -2.17 13.32
C ARG A 82 0.02 -1.05 12.92
N GLN A 83 -0.11 -0.74 11.64
CA GLN A 83 -1.06 0.29 11.17
C GLN A 83 -2.53 -0.12 11.37
N MET A 84 -2.85 -1.41 11.30
CA MET A 84 -4.20 -1.91 11.63
C MET A 84 -4.54 -1.68 13.10
N ASP A 85 -3.58 -1.86 14.02
CA ASP A 85 -3.78 -1.66 15.45
C ASP A 85 -3.91 -0.16 15.82
N PHE A 86 -3.30 0.74 15.02
CA PHE A 86 -3.37 2.20 15.21
C PHE A 86 -4.61 2.84 14.58
N CYS A 87 -5.25 2.20 13.59
CA CYS A 87 -6.61 2.56 13.24
C CYS A 87 -7.49 2.08 14.41
N PRO A 88 -8.00 2.97 15.29
CA PRO A 88 -8.87 2.52 16.35
C PRO A 88 -9.99 1.74 15.67
N MET A 89 -10.10 0.45 15.99
CA MET A 89 -11.23 -0.35 15.53
C MET A 89 -12.48 0.51 15.71
N PRO A 90 -13.39 0.59 14.71
CA PRO A 90 -14.61 1.34 14.89
C PRO A 90 -15.21 0.87 16.20
N ASP A 91 -15.34 1.83 17.10
CA ASP A 91 -15.74 1.61 18.49
C ASP A 91 -16.84 0.54 18.53
N ARG A 92 -16.62 -0.58 19.24
CA ARG A 92 -17.60 -1.69 19.34
C ARG A 92 -18.94 -1.23 19.93
N SER A 93 -18.97 -0.02 20.46
CA SER A 93 -20.11 0.82 20.89
C SER A 93 -21.00 1.37 19.76
N ARG A 94 -20.54 1.38 18.50
CA ARG A 94 -21.43 1.67 17.36
C ARG A 94 -22.34 0.47 17.16
N VAL A 95 -23.46 0.53 17.87
CA VAL A 95 -24.68 -0.26 17.66
C VAL A 95 -24.79 -0.55 16.18
N CYS A 96 -24.54 -1.81 15.80
CA CYS A 96 -24.91 -2.29 14.49
C CYS A 96 -26.38 -1.90 14.31
N CYS A 97 -26.70 -1.24 13.21
CA CYS A 97 -28.01 -0.69 12.88
C CYS A 97 -29.15 -1.53 13.50
N PRO A 98 -30.29 -0.94 13.95
CA PRO A 98 -31.35 -1.66 14.66
C PRO A 98 -32.00 -2.85 13.91
N GLN A 99 -31.52 -3.20 12.72
CA GLN A 99 -31.97 -4.31 11.89
C GLN A 99 -30.92 -5.41 11.67
N CYS A 100 -29.77 -5.42 12.35
CA CYS A 100 -28.79 -6.49 12.19
C CYS A 100 -29.06 -7.66 13.16
N THR A 101 -30.03 -8.53 12.82
CA THR A 101 -30.11 -9.88 13.39
C THR A 101 -29.14 -10.79 12.66
N LEU A 102 -28.07 -11.22 13.35
CA LEU A 102 -27.28 -12.37 12.94
C LEU A 102 -28.14 -13.63 13.14
N GLN A 103 -28.53 -14.27 12.03
CA GLN A 103 -28.90 -15.69 11.98
C GLN A 103 -27.65 -16.51 11.63
#